data_AF-A0A0R1S875-F1
#
_entry.id   AF-A0A0R1S875-F1
#
_cell.length_a   1.000
_cell.length_b   1.000
_cell.length_c   1.000
_cell.angle_alpha   90.00
_cell.angle_beta   90.00
_cell.angle_gamma   90.00
#
_symmetry.space_group_name_H-M   'P 1'
#
loop_
_entity.id
_entity.type
_entity.pdbx_description
1 polymer ?
#
loop_
_entity_poly.entity_id
_entity_poly.type
_entity_poly.pdbx_seq_one_letter_code
_entity_poly.pdbx_strand_id
1 'polypeptide(L)'
;MRTKKFAGLATAAVLASVAVPVTNNLANVHPTDVVEAALTSQQQAFLNVAVPNAEAASAKYGTYTSVMLAQAILESGWGASGLATEANNLFGMKGSYNGQSYTVGTSEWSSSTGYYNITAAFRKYPSWAESFQDNGNKLRTGTSDNPSRYKMAWIENASSYQVATQGLKDGGYATSPTYPQSLNNVISSYNLTQYDPTVDTTAKTLKATSATSVYSGPADPSVVSTTGSIAAGQTVNVDKTITYKNGTSYVHTSNGWVNASALTSSSSQAPAVNANEKPGTSTNSGSPVAKVTYNTNCSLG
;
A
#
# COMPACT_ATOMS: atom_id res chain seq x y z
N MET A 1 -35.57 -7.65 27.20
CA MET A 1 -34.70 -8.71 26.63
C MET A 1 -33.43 -8.02 26.11
N ARG A 2 -32.32 -8.05 26.86
CA ARG A 2 -31.05 -7.42 26.45
C ARG A 2 -30.35 -8.33 25.44
N THR A 3 -30.33 -7.96 24.17
CA THR A 3 -29.54 -8.63 23.14
C THR A 3 -28.06 -8.41 23.44
N LYS A 4 -27.39 -9.48 23.88
CA LYS A 4 -25.93 -9.49 24.01
C LYS A 4 -25.35 -9.37 22.59
N LYS A 5 -24.86 -8.18 22.25
CA LYS A 5 -24.07 -7.98 21.03
C LYS A 5 -22.74 -8.71 21.23
N PHE A 6 -22.60 -9.87 20.60
CA PHE A 6 -21.30 -10.54 20.48
C PHE A 6 -20.44 -9.68 19.56
N ALA A 7 -19.60 -8.83 20.15
CA ALA A 7 -18.51 -8.21 19.43
C ALA A 7 -17.55 -9.33 19.02
N GLY A 8 -17.57 -9.70 17.74
CA GLY A 8 -16.64 -10.66 17.16
C GLY A 8 -15.23 -10.06 17.19
N LEU A 9 -14.53 -10.22 18.31
CA LEU A 9 -13.08 -10.13 18.34
C LEU A 9 -12.58 -11.21 17.39
N ALA A 10 -12.15 -10.82 16.19
CA ALA A 10 -11.37 -11.69 15.34
C ALA A 10 -10.02 -11.86 16.04
N THR A 11 -9.92 -12.84 16.93
CA THR A 11 -8.63 -13.43 17.25
C THR A 11 -8.04 -13.85 15.91
N ALA A 12 -6.96 -13.19 15.49
CA ALA A 12 -5.95 -13.84 14.70
C ALA A 12 -5.52 -15.06 15.52
N ALA A 13 -6.15 -16.20 15.26
CA ALA A 13 -5.64 -17.46 15.75
C ALA A 13 -4.29 -17.59 15.06
N VAL A 14 -3.21 -17.46 15.84
CA VAL A 14 -1.90 -17.87 15.38
C VAL A 14 -2.03 -19.37 15.15
N LEU A 15 -2.35 -19.76 13.91
CA LEU A 15 -2.26 -21.14 13.48
C LEU A 15 -0.80 -21.49 13.67
N ALA A 16 -0.50 -22.22 14.75
CA ALA A 16 0.83 -22.73 14.99
C ALA A 16 1.21 -23.62 13.82
N SER A 17 1.89 -23.04 12.84
CA SER A 17 2.67 -23.81 11.88
C SER A 17 3.62 -24.67 12.70
N VAL A 18 3.55 -25.99 12.52
CA VAL A 18 4.58 -26.89 13.04
C VAL A 18 5.94 -26.30 12.65
N ALA A 19 6.67 -25.81 13.64
CA ALA A 19 8.02 -25.34 13.43
C ALA A 19 8.84 -26.56 13.04
N VAL A 20 9.20 -26.67 11.75
CA VAL A 20 10.33 -27.51 11.40
C VAL A 20 11.54 -26.80 12.01
N PRO A 21 12.27 -27.42 12.95
CA PRO A 21 13.47 -26.80 13.49
C PRO A 21 14.46 -26.69 12.34
N VAL A 22 14.68 -25.48 11.85
CA VAL A 22 15.86 -25.18 11.03
C VAL A 22 17.04 -25.27 11.98
N THR A 23 17.73 -26.41 11.98
CA THR A 23 18.99 -26.55 12.69
C THR A 23 20.01 -25.64 12.01
N ASN A 24 20.25 -24.47 12.59
CA ASN A 24 21.31 -23.59 12.14
C ASN A 24 22.63 -24.18 12.64
N ASN A 25 23.33 -24.93 11.77
CA ASN A 25 24.70 -25.35 12.02
C ASN A 25 25.59 -24.11 11.93
N LEU A 26 25.81 -23.45 13.08
CA LEU A 26 26.84 -22.44 13.24
C LEU A 26 28.22 -23.11 13.19
N ALA A 27 28.74 -23.34 11.99
CA ALA A 27 30.17 -23.46 11.78
C ALA A 27 30.74 -22.03 11.74
N ASN A 28 31.77 -21.77 12.54
CA ASN A 28 32.51 -20.50 12.60
C ASN A 28 32.79 -19.92 11.21
N VAL A 29 32.21 -18.76 10.89
CA VAL A 29 32.62 -17.95 9.74
C VAL A 29 33.02 -16.56 10.22
N HIS A 30 34.16 -16.12 9.72
CA HIS A 30 34.86 -14.87 9.97
C HIS A 30 34.00 -13.65 9.56
N PRO A 31 34.09 -12.48 10.23
CA PRO A 31 33.20 -11.35 9.98
C PRO A 31 33.71 -10.53 8.80
N THR A 32 33.31 -10.90 7.59
CA THR A 32 33.31 -10.06 6.39
C THR A 32 32.46 -10.82 5.38
N ASP A 33 31.15 -10.55 5.39
CA ASP A 33 30.15 -10.76 4.33
C ASP A 33 28.77 -10.85 5.00
N VAL A 34 28.07 -9.71 5.04
CA VAL A 34 26.62 -9.73 5.26
C VAL A 34 25.98 -10.26 3.98
N VAL A 35 25.94 -11.58 3.84
CA VAL A 35 25.14 -12.22 2.80
C VAL A 35 23.68 -12.02 3.19
N GLU A 36 23.00 -11.09 2.52
CA GLU A 36 21.54 -11.02 2.53
C GLU A 36 21.03 -12.43 2.19
N ALA A 37 20.40 -13.11 3.15
CA ALA A 37 20.02 -14.50 2.97
C ALA A 37 19.05 -14.60 1.78
N ALA A 38 19.48 -15.26 0.72
CA ALA A 38 18.68 -15.40 -0.48
C ALA A 38 17.34 -16.09 -0.16
N LEU A 39 16.25 -15.60 -0.75
CA LEU A 39 14.93 -16.21 -0.64
C LEU A 39 15.00 -17.70 -1.01
N THR A 40 14.34 -18.56 -0.24
CA THR A 40 14.15 -19.95 -0.66
C THR A 40 13.26 -20.02 -1.90
N SER A 41 13.33 -21.11 -2.67
CA SER A 41 12.46 -21.30 -3.84
C SER A 41 10.97 -21.22 -3.48
N GLN A 42 10.58 -21.69 -2.30
CA GLN A 42 9.21 -21.59 -1.81
C GLN A 42 8.82 -20.14 -1.53
N GLN A 43 9.68 -19.36 -0.87
CA GLN A 43 9.42 -17.95 -0.58
C GLN A 43 9.33 -17.14 -1.87
N GLN A 44 10.21 -17.40 -2.84
CA GLN A 44 10.14 -16.77 -4.15
C GLN A 44 8.85 -17.14 -4.89
N ALA A 45 8.45 -18.42 -4.89
CA ALA A 45 7.20 -18.86 -5.51
C ALA A 45 5.97 -18.19 -4.85
N PHE A 46 5.97 -18.05 -3.52
CA PHE A 46 4.94 -17.30 -2.81
C PHE A 46 4.89 -15.85 -3.28
N LEU A 47 6.01 -15.13 -3.30
CA LEU A 47 6.05 -13.72 -3.71
C LEU A 47 5.63 -13.52 -5.16
N ASN A 48 6.00 -14.42 -6.07
CA ASN A 48 5.59 -14.35 -7.48
C ASN A 48 4.07 -14.28 -7.66
N VAL A 49 3.31 -14.92 -6.76
CA VAL A 49 1.84 -14.88 -6.78
C VAL A 49 1.31 -13.77 -5.87
N ALA A 50 1.89 -13.60 -4.68
CA ALA A 50 1.39 -12.68 -3.67
C ALA A 50 1.55 -11.20 -4.06
N VAL A 51 2.70 -10.81 -4.63
CA VAL A 51 3.02 -9.42 -4.98
C VAL A 51 1.98 -8.79 -5.90
N PRO A 52 1.66 -9.33 -7.10
CA PRO A 52 0.70 -8.69 -7.99
C PRO A 52 -0.70 -8.59 -7.37
N ASN A 53 -1.11 -9.57 -6.54
CA ASN A 53 -2.38 -9.53 -5.83
C ASN A 53 -2.40 -8.48 -4.72
N ALA A 54 -1.29 -8.34 -3.98
CA ALA A 54 -1.12 -7.34 -2.94
C ALA A 54 -1.08 -5.92 -3.52
N GLU A 55 -0.39 -5.69 -4.64
CA GLU A 55 -0.35 -4.39 -5.32
C GLU A 55 -1.73 -3.98 -5.85
N ALA A 56 -2.49 -4.93 -6.43
CA ALA A 56 -3.85 -4.67 -6.88
C ALA A 56 -4.78 -4.33 -5.71
N ALA A 57 -4.68 -5.06 -4.59
CA ALA A 57 -5.47 -4.79 -3.40
C ALA A 57 -5.06 -3.48 -2.71
N SER A 58 -3.77 -3.22 -2.54
CA SER A 58 -3.28 -2.01 -1.87
C SER A 58 -3.66 -0.74 -2.63
N ALA A 59 -3.60 -0.77 -3.97
CA ALA A 59 -4.08 0.33 -4.81
C ALA A 59 -5.58 0.56 -4.70
N LYS A 60 -6.37 -0.52 -4.68
CA LYS A 60 -7.83 -0.41 -4.56
C LYS A 60 -8.25 0.12 -3.20
N TYR A 61 -7.63 -0.34 -2.12
CA TYR A 61 -8.04 -0.06 -0.74
C TYR A 61 -7.20 1.03 -0.07
N GLY A 62 -6.20 1.58 -0.73
CA GLY A 62 -5.32 2.62 -0.24
C GLY A 62 -4.57 2.26 1.04
N THR A 63 -3.72 1.23 0.96
CA THR A 63 -2.89 0.75 2.08
C THR A 63 -1.45 0.51 1.63
N TYR A 64 -0.56 0.19 2.56
CA TYR A 64 0.81 -0.25 2.25
C TYR A 64 0.81 -1.67 1.69
N THR A 65 1.47 -1.89 0.55
CA THR A 65 1.63 -3.23 -0.05
C THR A 65 2.52 -4.11 0.84
N SER A 66 3.57 -3.53 1.41
CA SER A 66 4.50 -4.21 2.33
C SER A 66 3.79 -4.78 3.55
N VAL A 67 2.84 -4.03 4.11
CA VAL A 67 2.04 -4.47 5.26
C VAL A 67 1.13 -5.63 4.88
N MET A 68 0.44 -5.57 3.74
CA MET A 68 -0.38 -6.69 3.25
C MET A 68 0.44 -7.96 3.02
N LEU A 69 1.61 -7.83 2.39
CA LEU A 69 2.52 -8.96 2.15
C LEU A 69 3.05 -9.53 3.46
N ALA A 70 3.44 -8.69 4.41
CA ALA A 70 3.92 -9.13 5.71
C ALA A 70 2.85 -9.86 6.52
N GLN A 71 1.60 -9.37 6.49
CA GLN A 71 0.47 -10.09 7.06
C GLN A 71 0.28 -11.43 6.37
N ALA A 72 0.23 -11.48 5.04
CA ALA A 72 0.06 -12.73 4.32
C ALA A 72 1.17 -13.74 4.65
N ILE A 73 2.44 -13.30 4.68
CA ILE A 73 3.59 -14.15 5.03
C ILE A 73 3.45 -14.71 6.44
N LEU A 74 3.19 -13.85 7.43
CA LEU A 74 3.15 -14.22 8.84
C LEU A 74 1.97 -15.15 9.16
N GLU A 75 0.78 -14.82 8.63
CA GLU A 75 -0.47 -15.51 8.95
C GLU A 75 -0.61 -16.85 8.19
N SER A 76 0.02 -16.97 7.03
CA SER A 76 -0.03 -18.19 6.21
C SER A 76 1.23 -19.06 6.28
N GLY A 77 2.29 -18.58 6.94
CA GLY A 77 3.60 -19.24 6.93
C GLY A 77 4.12 -19.41 5.49
N TRP A 78 4.19 -18.32 4.72
CA TRP A 78 4.55 -18.34 3.29
C TRP A 78 3.63 -19.22 2.43
N GLY A 79 2.33 -19.19 2.70
CA GLY A 79 1.30 -19.93 1.97
C GLY A 79 1.26 -21.43 2.28
N ALA A 80 2.06 -21.91 3.23
CA ALA A 80 2.15 -23.33 3.56
C ALA A 80 1.11 -23.80 4.58
N SER A 81 0.40 -22.89 5.25
CA SER A 81 -0.61 -23.28 6.23
C SER A 81 -1.76 -24.03 5.55
N GLY A 82 -2.34 -25.01 6.25
CA GLY A 82 -3.50 -25.76 5.73
C GLY A 82 -4.67 -24.84 5.36
N LEU A 83 -4.81 -23.69 6.04
CA LEU A 83 -5.84 -22.72 5.69
C LEU A 83 -5.53 -22.00 4.36
N ALA A 84 -4.26 -21.70 4.09
CA ALA A 84 -3.83 -21.13 2.83
C ALA A 84 -3.94 -22.12 1.67
N THR A 85 -3.61 -23.39 1.87
CA THR A 85 -3.65 -24.43 0.82
C THR A 85 -5.05 -24.94 0.53
N GLU A 86 -5.87 -25.20 1.56
CA GLU A 86 -7.20 -25.81 1.39
C GLU A 86 -8.33 -24.79 1.14
N ALA A 87 -8.11 -23.54 1.58
CA ALA A 87 -9.15 -22.51 1.55
C ALA A 87 -8.71 -21.19 0.89
N ASN A 88 -7.49 -21.11 0.35
CA ASN A 88 -6.91 -19.88 -0.20
C ASN A 88 -6.94 -18.70 0.77
N ASN A 89 -6.99 -18.96 2.08
CA ASN A 89 -7.18 -17.94 3.10
C ASN A 89 -5.84 -17.62 3.78
N LEU A 90 -5.18 -16.60 3.26
CA LEU A 90 -3.84 -16.18 3.71
C LEU A 90 -3.84 -15.42 5.03
N PHE A 91 -5.00 -14.87 5.45
CA PHE A 91 -5.09 -13.89 6.53
C PHE A 91 -5.86 -14.39 7.77
N GLY A 92 -6.21 -15.67 7.83
CA GLY A 92 -6.94 -16.23 8.96
C GLY A 92 -8.36 -15.67 9.12
N MET A 93 -8.98 -15.21 8.02
CA MET A 93 -10.27 -14.52 8.08
C MET A 93 -11.40 -15.49 8.43
N LYS A 94 -12.05 -15.29 9.59
CA LYS A 94 -13.16 -16.12 10.06
C LYS A 94 -14.47 -15.84 9.30
N GLY A 95 -15.36 -16.84 9.27
CA GLY A 95 -16.70 -16.74 8.67
C GLY A 95 -16.81 -17.45 7.31
N SER A 96 -17.57 -16.87 6.39
CA SER A 96 -17.74 -17.36 5.03
C SER A 96 -17.52 -16.24 4.00
N TYR A 97 -17.08 -16.61 2.80
CA TYR A 97 -16.93 -15.73 1.65
C TYR A 97 -17.84 -16.24 0.54
N ASN A 98 -18.84 -15.44 0.14
CA ASN A 98 -19.88 -15.85 -0.82
C ASN A 98 -20.52 -17.22 -0.47
N GLY A 99 -20.80 -17.44 0.81
CA GLY A 99 -21.37 -18.68 1.34
C GLY A 99 -20.36 -19.84 1.50
N GLN A 100 -19.11 -19.69 1.07
CA GLN A 100 -18.08 -20.72 1.18
C GLN A 100 -17.25 -20.55 2.45
N SER A 101 -17.04 -21.65 3.17
CA SER A 101 -16.17 -21.71 4.34
C SER A 101 -15.38 -23.01 4.41
N TYR A 102 -14.32 -23.01 5.20
CA TYR A 102 -13.53 -24.17 5.57
C TYR A 102 -13.49 -24.27 7.10
N THR A 103 -13.99 -25.38 7.64
CA THR A 103 -14.09 -25.59 9.08
C THR A 103 -12.96 -26.49 9.53
N VAL A 104 -12.12 -25.99 10.43
CA VAL A 104 -10.93 -26.70 10.92
C VAL A 104 -10.70 -26.40 12.40
N GLY A 105 -10.01 -27.32 13.08
CA GLY A 105 -9.50 -27.07 14.44
C GLY A 105 -8.48 -25.94 14.43
N THR A 106 -8.56 -25.05 15.40
CA THR A 106 -7.66 -23.90 15.57
C THR A 106 -7.33 -23.68 17.04
N SER A 107 -6.12 -23.21 17.31
CA SER A 107 -5.71 -22.79 18.65
C SER A 107 -6.12 -21.34 18.88
N GLU A 108 -6.80 -21.09 19.99
CA GLU A 108 -7.20 -19.77 20.47
C GLU A 108 -6.47 -19.46 21.77
N TRP A 109 -6.33 -18.18 22.10
CA TRP A 109 -5.79 -17.76 23.37
C TRP A 109 -6.82 -16.94 24.17
N SER A 110 -6.89 -17.21 25.47
CA SER A 110 -7.60 -16.35 26.43
C SER A 110 -6.73 -16.06 27.65
N SER A 111 -6.98 -14.92 28.30
CA SER A 111 -6.28 -14.56 29.54
C SER A 111 -6.57 -15.53 30.70
N SER A 112 -7.70 -16.23 30.67
CA SER A 112 -8.12 -17.14 31.74
C SER A 112 -7.66 -18.58 31.55
N THR A 113 -7.49 -19.04 30.32
CA THR A 113 -7.26 -20.46 29.99
C THR A 113 -5.96 -20.70 29.23
N GLY A 114 -5.25 -19.64 28.80
CA GLY A 114 -4.09 -19.78 27.92
C GLY A 114 -4.52 -20.25 26.53
N TYR A 115 -3.67 -21.07 25.89
CA TYR A 115 -4.00 -21.66 24.59
C TYR A 115 -4.99 -22.83 24.73
N TYR A 116 -6.05 -22.84 23.92
CA TYR A 116 -7.04 -23.92 23.86
C TYR A 116 -7.49 -24.15 22.42
N ASN A 117 -7.87 -25.38 22.08
CA ASN A 117 -8.32 -25.71 20.73
C ASN A 117 -9.84 -25.58 20.61
N ILE A 118 -10.30 -24.97 19.53
CA ILE A 118 -11.71 -24.95 19.12
C ILE A 118 -11.84 -25.32 17.65
N THR A 119 -13.04 -25.71 17.22
CA THR A 119 -13.37 -25.75 15.79
C THR A 119 -13.93 -24.39 15.40
N ALA A 120 -13.40 -23.80 14.33
CA ALA A 120 -13.88 -22.52 13.79
C ALA A 120 -14.07 -22.60 12.28
N ALA A 121 -15.04 -21.85 11.77
CA ALA A 121 -15.24 -21.66 10.34
C ALA A 121 -14.42 -20.47 9.84
N PHE A 122 -13.63 -20.70 8.80
CA PHE A 122 -12.86 -19.68 8.11
C PHE A 122 -13.38 -19.48 6.69
N ARG A 123 -13.22 -18.25 6.18
CA ARG A 123 -13.59 -17.91 4.80
C ARG A 123 -12.82 -18.82 3.85
N LYS A 124 -13.50 -19.33 2.81
CA LYS A 124 -12.87 -20.06 1.71
C LYS A 124 -12.97 -19.22 0.45
N TYR A 125 -11.82 -18.95 -0.16
CA TYR A 125 -11.71 -18.09 -1.33
C TYR A 125 -11.48 -18.89 -2.61
N PRO A 126 -11.92 -18.37 -3.77
CA PRO A 126 -11.58 -18.95 -5.08
C PRO A 126 -10.07 -18.95 -5.34
N SER A 127 -9.37 -17.87 -4.96
CA SER A 127 -7.93 -17.73 -5.11
C SER A 127 -7.34 -16.80 -4.05
N TRP A 128 -6.01 -16.63 -4.06
CA TRP A 128 -5.34 -15.64 -3.20
C TRP A 128 -5.74 -14.21 -3.55
N ALA A 129 -6.17 -13.93 -4.79
CA ALA A 129 -6.64 -12.60 -5.19
C ALA A 129 -7.81 -12.15 -4.30
N GLU A 130 -8.84 -12.98 -4.12
CA GLU A 130 -9.97 -12.66 -3.25
C GLU A 130 -9.56 -12.56 -1.78
N SER A 131 -8.55 -13.33 -1.35
CA SER A 131 -8.00 -13.22 0.01
C SER A 131 -7.37 -11.85 0.26
N PHE A 132 -6.53 -11.36 -0.65
CA PHE A 132 -5.92 -10.03 -0.58
C PHE A 132 -6.98 -8.92 -0.67
N GLN A 133 -7.95 -9.07 -1.58
CA GLN A 133 -9.04 -8.10 -1.72
C GLN A 133 -9.87 -7.99 -0.45
N ASP A 134 -10.18 -9.11 0.20
CA ASP A 134 -10.96 -9.14 1.43
C ASP A 134 -10.18 -8.60 2.65
N ASN A 135 -8.87 -8.85 2.72
CA ASN A 135 -7.99 -8.17 3.69
C ASN A 135 -8.00 -6.65 3.48
N GLY A 136 -7.75 -6.17 2.26
CA GLY A 136 -7.77 -4.74 1.96
C GLY A 136 -9.11 -4.09 2.26
N ASN A 137 -10.21 -4.78 1.93
CA ASN A 137 -11.55 -4.33 2.29
C ASN A 137 -11.70 -4.18 3.80
N LYS A 138 -11.32 -5.19 4.59
CA LYS A 138 -11.36 -5.09 6.06
C LYS A 138 -10.54 -3.90 6.58
N LEU A 139 -9.35 -3.67 6.04
CA LEU A 139 -8.51 -2.54 6.46
C LEU A 139 -9.16 -1.19 6.12
N ARG A 140 -9.72 -1.04 4.92
CA ARG A 140 -10.37 0.19 4.46
C ARG A 140 -11.71 0.45 5.15
N THR A 141 -12.56 -0.57 5.28
CA THR A 141 -13.94 -0.40 5.77
C THR A 141 -14.10 -0.73 7.26
N GLY A 142 -13.03 -1.16 7.94
CA GLY A 142 -13.06 -1.51 9.35
C GLY A 142 -14.00 -2.69 9.64
N THR A 143 -14.71 -2.59 10.76
CA THR A 143 -15.71 -3.58 11.18
C THR A 143 -17.08 -2.94 11.29
N SER A 144 -18.14 -3.75 11.35
CA SER A 144 -19.52 -3.25 11.43
C SER A 144 -19.80 -2.33 12.61
N ASP A 145 -19.08 -2.49 13.72
CA ASP A 145 -19.17 -1.64 14.91
C ASP A 145 -18.22 -0.44 14.89
N ASN A 146 -17.17 -0.48 14.08
CA ASN A 146 -16.23 0.63 13.91
C ASN A 146 -15.68 0.65 12.46
N PRO A 147 -16.34 1.40 11.56
CA PRO A 147 -15.91 1.50 10.16
C PRO A 147 -14.52 2.11 9.99
N SER A 148 -14.02 2.81 11.00
CA SER A 148 -12.71 3.45 11.01
C SER A 148 -11.66 2.71 11.85
N ARG A 149 -11.96 1.46 12.25
CA ARG A 149 -11.13 0.66 13.19
C ARG A 149 -9.66 0.62 12.80
N TYR A 150 -9.38 0.46 11.52
CA TYR A 150 -8.02 0.34 11.00
C TYR A 150 -7.58 1.57 10.21
N LYS A 151 -8.15 2.76 10.50
CA LYS A 151 -7.83 3.99 9.77
C LYS A 151 -6.35 4.36 9.79
N MET A 152 -5.64 3.96 10.84
CA MET A 152 -4.20 4.17 10.95
C MET A 152 -3.37 3.24 10.05
N ALA A 153 -3.98 2.25 9.40
CA ALA A 153 -3.33 1.44 8.37
C ALA A 153 -3.52 2.00 6.94
N TRP A 154 -4.33 3.05 6.78
CA TRP A 154 -4.54 3.71 5.50
C TRP A 154 -3.33 4.55 5.13
N ILE A 155 -2.93 4.52 3.86
CA ILE A 155 -1.70 5.17 3.36
C ILE A 155 -1.71 6.69 3.65
N GLU A 156 -2.87 7.32 3.64
CA GLU A 156 -3.02 8.76 3.87
C GLU A 156 -2.82 9.18 5.34
N ASN A 157 -3.01 8.23 6.27
CA ASN A 157 -2.98 8.47 7.72
C ASN A 157 -1.69 7.96 8.38
N ALA A 158 -1.00 7.01 7.75
CA ALA A 158 0.27 6.48 8.24
C ALA A 158 1.43 7.02 7.41
N SER A 159 2.34 7.74 8.07
CA SER A 159 3.55 8.29 7.44
C SER A 159 4.60 7.22 7.08
N SER A 160 4.45 6.01 7.61
CA SER A 160 5.31 4.87 7.29
C SER A 160 4.59 3.54 7.55
N TYR A 161 5.16 2.43 7.05
CA TYR A 161 4.63 1.10 7.35
C TYR A 161 4.65 0.79 8.85
N GLN A 162 5.60 1.33 9.61
CA GLN A 162 5.67 1.14 11.07
C GLN A 162 4.47 1.81 11.78
N VAL A 163 4.03 2.97 11.30
CA VAL A 163 2.80 3.61 11.81
C VAL A 163 1.59 2.77 11.44
N ALA A 164 1.56 2.21 10.23
CA ALA A 164 0.47 1.33 9.79
C ALA A 164 0.39 0.04 10.62
N THR A 165 1.52 -0.64 10.86
CA THR A 165 1.54 -1.87 11.66
C THR A 165 1.20 -1.62 13.13
N GLN A 166 1.62 -0.48 13.70
CA GLN A 166 1.14 -0.06 15.02
C GLN A 166 -0.36 0.23 14.99
N GLY A 167 -0.86 0.90 13.95
CA GLY A 167 -2.28 1.17 13.75
C GLY A 167 -3.14 -0.10 13.67
N LEU A 168 -2.63 -1.19 13.08
CA LEU A 168 -3.29 -2.50 13.10
C LEU A 168 -3.42 -3.04 14.52
N LYS A 169 -2.37 -2.89 15.35
CA LYS A 169 -2.40 -3.31 16.76
C LYS A 169 -3.40 -2.49 17.56
N ASP A 170 -3.38 -1.17 17.41
CA ASP A 170 -4.27 -0.25 18.12
C ASP A 170 -5.73 -0.47 17.71
N GLY A 171 -5.96 -0.82 16.44
CA GLY A 171 -7.28 -1.23 15.92
C GLY A 171 -7.73 -2.63 16.39
N GLY A 172 -6.86 -3.38 17.08
CA GLY A 172 -7.16 -4.71 17.61
C GLY A 172 -7.17 -5.81 16.55
N TYR A 173 -6.33 -5.71 15.51
CA TYR A 173 -6.19 -6.76 14.49
C TYR A 173 -5.68 -8.07 15.08
N ALA A 174 -4.73 -7.99 16.03
CA ALA A 174 -4.15 -9.13 16.73
C ALA A 174 -4.05 -8.89 18.23
N THR A 175 -4.23 -9.96 19.01
CA THR A 175 -4.08 -9.94 20.47
C THR A 175 -2.62 -9.87 20.89
N SER A 176 -1.70 -10.44 20.10
CA SER A 176 -0.26 -10.42 20.35
C SER A 176 0.25 -8.99 20.60
N PRO A 177 1.04 -8.75 21.67
CA PRO A 177 1.64 -7.44 21.92
C PRO A 177 2.77 -7.12 20.95
N THR A 178 3.42 -8.15 20.38
CA THR A 178 4.58 -8.01 19.47
C THR A 178 4.19 -8.03 17.99
N TYR A 179 2.90 -7.91 17.68
CA TYR A 179 2.40 -7.98 16.31
C TYR A 179 3.03 -6.91 15.38
N PRO A 180 3.10 -5.62 15.78
CA PRO A 180 3.77 -4.61 14.94
C PRO A 180 5.24 -4.95 14.66
N GLN A 181 5.98 -5.38 15.68
CA GLN A 181 7.39 -5.75 15.55
C GLN A 181 7.57 -6.96 14.63
N SER A 182 6.68 -7.95 14.72
CA SER A 182 6.72 -9.13 13.86
C SER A 182 6.51 -8.75 12.39
N LEU A 183 5.52 -7.91 12.10
CA LEU A 183 5.30 -7.39 10.74
C LEU A 183 6.49 -6.55 10.26
N ASN A 184 6.99 -5.64 11.09
CA ASN A 184 8.13 -4.79 10.74
C ASN A 184 9.39 -5.61 10.43
N ASN A 185 9.64 -6.69 11.19
CA ASN A 185 10.76 -7.60 10.94
C ASN A 185 10.61 -8.34 9.61
N VAL A 186 9.39 -8.80 9.26
CA VAL A 186 9.13 -9.41 7.95
C VAL A 186 9.34 -8.38 6.83
N ILE A 187 8.82 -7.16 6.99
CA ILE A 187 8.97 -6.09 6.00
C ILE A 187 10.44 -5.77 5.74
N SER A 188 11.25 -5.59 6.80
CA SER A 188 12.66 -5.26 6.67
C SER A 188 13.50 -6.42 6.15
N SER A 189 13.29 -7.64 6.66
CA SER A 189 14.10 -8.81 6.29
C SER A 189 13.97 -9.21 4.83
N TYR A 190 12.83 -8.90 4.20
CA TYR A 190 12.55 -9.24 2.80
C TYR A 190 12.40 -8.01 1.90
N ASN A 191 12.83 -6.84 2.38
CA ASN A 191 12.79 -5.57 1.65
C ASN A 191 11.42 -5.31 0.98
N LEU A 192 10.32 -5.54 1.71
CA LEU A 192 8.97 -5.49 1.13
C LEU A 192 8.52 -4.06 0.81
N THR A 193 9.20 -3.05 1.35
CA THR A 193 8.95 -1.63 1.03
C THR A 193 9.23 -1.31 -0.43
N GLN A 194 9.99 -2.13 -1.15
CA GLN A 194 10.17 -1.97 -2.60
C GLN A 194 8.85 -2.03 -3.39
N TYR A 195 7.80 -2.65 -2.83
CA TYR A 195 6.46 -2.77 -3.39
C TYR A 195 5.48 -1.67 -2.91
N ASP A 196 5.91 -0.79 -2.01
CA ASP A 196 5.03 0.23 -1.46
C ASP A 196 4.73 1.35 -2.47
N PRO A 197 3.58 2.04 -2.30
CA PRO A 197 3.29 3.24 -3.04
C PRO A 197 4.33 4.32 -2.77
N THR A 198 4.68 5.11 -3.79
CA THR A 198 5.54 6.28 -3.59
C THR A 198 4.72 7.46 -3.10
N VAL A 199 5.21 8.15 -2.07
CA VAL A 199 4.58 9.37 -1.54
C VAL A 199 5.48 10.56 -1.84
N ASP A 200 4.96 11.53 -2.59
CA ASP A 200 5.63 12.79 -2.94
C ASP A 200 4.88 13.95 -2.28
N THR A 201 5.55 14.74 -1.44
CA THR A 201 4.98 15.90 -0.74
C THR A 201 5.36 17.23 -1.37
N THR A 202 5.84 17.21 -2.61
CA THR A 202 6.19 18.44 -3.35
C THR A 202 4.93 19.20 -3.74
N ALA A 203 4.82 20.44 -3.27
CA ALA A 203 3.72 21.31 -3.62
C ALA A 203 3.71 21.64 -5.12
N LYS A 204 2.56 21.53 -5.77
CA LYS A 204 2.38 21.84 -7.20
C LYS A 204 0.99 22.39 -7.47
N THR A 205 0.88 23.15 -8.56
CA THR A 205 -0.38 23.66 -9.06
C THR A 205 -0.72 22.91 -10.35
N LEU A 206 -1.89 22.26 -10.37
CA LEU A 206 -2.37 21.49 -11.51
C LEU A 206 -3.70 22.05 -12.01
N LYS A 207 -4.03 21.76 -13.26
CA LYS A 207 -5.30 22.14 -13.87
C LYS A 207 -6.11 20.90 -14.22
N ALA A 208 -7.39 20.88 -13.86
CA ALA A 208 -8.28 19.80 -14.24
C ALA A 208 -8.56 19.82 -15.75
N THR A 209 -8.31 18.71 -16.42
CA THR A 209 -8.56 18.53 -17.87
C THR A 209 -10.05 18.30 -18.16
N SER A 210 -10.76 17.69 -17.22
CA SER A 210 -12.21 17.46 -17.23
C SER A 210 -12.79 17.67 -15.82
N ALA A 211 -14.12 17.73 -15.72
CA ALA A 211 -14.76 17.67 -14.40
C ALA A 211 -14.41 16.32 -13.74
N THR A 212 -14.09 16.35 -12.44
CA THR A 212 -13.70 15.15 -11.69
C THR A 212 -14.21 15.22 -10.25
N SER A 213 -14.46 14.05 -9.67
CA SER A 213 -14.83 13.94 -8.26
C SER A 213 -13.61 14.11 -7.34
N VAL A 214 -13.90 14.54 -6.11
CA VAL A 214 -12.96 14.54 -4.98
C VAL A 214 -13.42 13.48 -3.98
N TYR A 215 -12.49 12.72 -3.43
CA TYR A 215 -12.73 11.54 -2.60
C TYR A 215 -12.15 11.70 -1.20
N SER A 216 -12.69 10.93 -0.26
CA SER A 216 -12.24 10.90 1.14
C SER A 216 -10.86 10.25 1.34
N GLY A 217 -10.33 9.53 0.34
CA GLY A 217 -9.06 8.84 0.42
C GLY A 217 -8.46 8.51 -0.97
N PRO A 218 -7.16 8.21 -1.05
CA PRO A 218 -6.42 7.85 -2.26
C PRO A 218 -6.67 6.37 -2.64
N ALA A 219 -7.93 6.00 -2.82
CA ALA A 219 -8.35 4.62 -3.05
C ALA A 219 -9.44 4.57 -4.13
N ASP A 220 -9.80 3.36 -4.57
CA ASP A 220 -10.78 3.16 -5.63
C ASP A 220 -12.14 3.79 -5.25
N PRO A 221 -12.81 4.50 -6.17
CA PRO A 221 -14.09 5.17 -5.88
C PRO A 221 -15.19 4.25 -5.32
N SER A 222 -15.11 2.93 -5.52
CA SER A 222 -16.05 1.97 -4.94
C SER A 222 -15.89 1.76 -3.43
N VAL A 223 -14.78 2.21 -2.83
CA VAL A 223 -14.46 1.95 -1.41
C VAL A 223 -14.21 3.23 -0.59
N VAL A 224 -14.38 4.41 -1.20
CA VAL A 224 -14.29 5.72 -0.54
C VAL A 224 -15.47 6.60 -0.91
N SER A 225 -15.82 7.57 -0.05
CA SER A 225 -16.93 8.48 -0.33
C SER A 225 -16.47 9.65 -1.21
N THR A 226 -17.40 10.15 -2.03
CA THR A 226 -17.21 11.44 -2.72
C THR A 226 -17.41 12.57 -1.72
N THR A 227 -16.43 13.47 -1.62
CA THR A 227 -16.44 14.63 -0.72
C THR A 227 -16.69 15.94 -1.47
N GLY A 228 -16.57 15.94 -2.80
CA GLY A 228 -16.78 17.12 -3.63
C GLY A 228 -16.53 16.87 -5.11
N SER A 229 -16.36 17.95 -5.87
CA SER A 229 -15.99 17.91 -7.28
C SER A 229 -15.12 19.10 -7.66
N ILE A 230 -14.38 18.95 -8.75
CA ILE A 230 -13.55 19.98 -9.39
C ILE A 230 -14.08 20.16 -10.81
N ALA A 231 -14.33 21.42 -11.20
CA ALA A 231 -14.80 21.72 -12.54
C ALA A 231 -13.68 21.61 -13.58
N ALA A 232 -14.04 21.32 -14.83
CA ALA A 232 -13.07 21.34 -15.94
C ALA A 232 -12.39 22.72 -16.03
N GLY A 233 -11.07 22.73 -16.19
CA GLY A 233 -10.26 23.94 -16.26
C GLY A 233 -9.99 24.62 -14.92
N GLN A 234 -10.54 24.13 -13.81
CA GLN A 234 -10.23 24.65 -12.48
C GLN A 234 -8.78 24.30 -12.10
N THR A 235 -8.09 25.28 -11.54
CA THR A 235 -6.75 25.13 -10.97
C THR A 235 -6.86 24.63 -9.53
N VAL A 236 -6.02 23.66 -9.15
CA VAL A 236 -5.96 23.09 -7.81
C VAL A 236 -4.53 23.08 -7.29
N ASN A 237 -4.40 23.37 -5.99
CA ASN A 237 -3.14 23.23 -5.27
C ASN A 237 -3.05 21.81 -4.72
N VAL A 238 -1.92 21.16 -4.99
CA VAL A 238 -1.58 19.82 -4.55
C VAL A 238 -0.42 19.91 -3.58
N ASP A 239 -0.53 19.23 -2.44
CA ASP A 239 0.50 19.16 -1.38
C ASP A 239 1.05 17.73 -1.18
N LYS A 240 0.37 16.72 -1.75
CA LYS A 240 0.78 15.32 -1.66
C LYS A 240 0.32 14.54 -2.88
N THR A 241 1.14 13.62 -3.35
CA THR A 241 0.83 12.65 -4.41
C THR A 241 1.17 11.26 -3.92
N ILE A 242 0.27 10.30 -4.12
CA ILE A 242 0.48 8.89 -3.86
C ILE A 242 0.36 8.14 -5.17
N THR A 243 1.40 7.38 -5.54
CA THR A 243 1.43 6.57 -6.75
C THR A 243 1.64 5.11 -6.38
N TYR A 244 0.67 4.27 -6.71
CA TYR A 244 0.73 2.83 -6.50
C TYR A 244 1.52 2.15 -7.62
N LYS A 245 1.98 0.91 -7.36
CA LYS A 245 2.80 0.14 -8.31
C LYS A 245 2.09 -0.22 -9.60
N ASN A 246 0.76 -0.32 -9.58
CA ASN A 246 -0.05 -0.49 -10.79
C ASN A 246 -0.18 0.78 -11.65
N GLY A 247 0.47 1.89 -11.26
CA GLY A 247 0.46 3.16 -11.98
C GLY A 247 -0.70 4.10 -11.61
N THR A 248 -1.66 3.65 -10.79
CA THR A 248 -2.72 4.54 -10.30
C THR A 248 -2.11 5.59 -9.37
N SER A 249 -2.45 6.85 -9.60
CA SER A 249 -1.98 7.97 -8.78
C SER A 249 -3.14 8.82 -8.28
N TYR A 250 -3.04 9.27 -7.03
CA TYR A 250 -3.95 10.24 -6.43
C TYR A 250 -3.17 11.44 -5.93
N VAL A 251 -3.74 12.63 -6.11
CA VAL A 251 -3.23 13.86 -5.51
C VAL A 251 -4.15 14.33 -4.41
N HIS A 252 -3.58 14.86 -3.34
CA HIS A 252 -4.31 15.51 -2.28
C HIS A 252 -4.45 17.00 -2.59
N THR A 253 -5.63 17.53 -2.31
CA THR A 253 -6.01 18.94 -2.46
C THR A 253 -6.65 19.40 -1.14
N SER A 254 -6.97 20.70 -1.02
CA SER A 254 -7.69 21.22 0.16
C SER A 254 -9.03 20.52 0.44
N ASN A 255 -9.64 19.87 -0.56
CA ASN A 255 -10.97 19.27 -0.47
C ASN A 255 -10.95 17.73 -0.42
N GLY A 256 -9.74 17.12 -0.42
CA GLY A 256 -9.56 15.67 -0.43
C GLY A 256 -8.75 15.17 -1.64
N TRP A 257 -8.96 13.91 -2.00
CA TRP A 257 -8.15 13.18 -2.96
C TRP A 257 -8.76 13.14 -4.35
N VAL A 258 -7.93 13.29 -5.38
CA VAL A 258 -8.36 13.32 -6.78
C VAL A 258 -7.49 12.34 -7.57
N ASN A 259 -8.08 11.59 -8.51
CA ASN A 259 -7.29 10.77 -9.42
C ASN A 259 -6.42 11.69 -10.28
N ALA A 260 -5.10 11.48 -10.25
CA ALA A 260 -4.13 12.34 -10.91
C ALA A 260 -4.32 12.35 -12.44
N SER A 261 -4.90 11.31 -13.04
CA SER A 261 -5.16 11.24 -14.48
C SER A 261 -6.15 12.30 -14.97
N ALA A 262 -6.94 12.90 -14.08
CA ALA A 262 -7.84 14.00 -14.41
C ALA A 262 -7.14 15.36 -14.48
N LEU A 263 -5.87 15.44 -14.08
CA LEU A 263 -5.13 16.70 -13.91
C LEU A 263 -3.90 16.73 -14.83
N THR A 264 -3.54 17.93 -15.27
CA THR A 264 -2.30 18.18 -16.02
C THR A 264 -1.51 19.29 -15.33
N SER A 265 -0.18 19.26 -15.51
CA SER A 265 0.65 20.43 -15.20
C SER A 265 0.07 21.63 -15.95
N SER A 266 -0.21 22.71 -15.23
CA SER A 266 -0.49 23.98 -15.89
C SER A 266 0.79 24.39 -16.61
N SER A 267 0.81 24.32 -17.95
CA SER A 267 1.82 25.05 -18.72
C SER A 267 1.78 26.48 -18.20
N SER A 268 2.91 27.00 -17.73
CA SER A 268 3.09 28.44 -17.62
C SER A 268 2.82 29.00 -19.01
N GLN A 269 1.63 29.58 -19.19
CA GLN A 269 1.38 30.40 -20.36
C GLN A 269 2.38 31.54 -20.21
N ALA A 270 3.41 31.56 -21.07
CA ALA A 270 4.25 32.74 -21.22
C ALA A 270 3.29 33.94 -21.39
N PRO A 271 3.59 35.10 -20.79
CA PRO A 271 2.71 36.27 -20.89
C PRO A 271 2.28 36.44 -22.33
N ALA A 272 0.97 36.59 -22.57
CA ALA A 272 0.46 36.87 -23.90
C ALA A 272 1.24 38.08 -24.43
N VAL A 273 2.08 37.86 -25.44
CA VAL A 273 2.76 38.95 -26.13
C VAL A 273 1.65 39.73 -26.81
N ASN A 274 1.34 40.91 -26.28
CA ASN A 274 0.36 41.81 -26.88
C ASN A 274 0.83 42.13 -28.30
N ALA A 275 0.15 41.57 -29.31
CA ALA A 275 0.44 41.79 -30.73
C ALA A 275 -0.02 43.19 -31.22
N ASN A 276 0.13 44.22 -30.38
CA ASN A 276 -0.27 45.60 -30.70
C ASN A 276 0.89 46.61 -30.61
N GLU A 277 2.14 46.16 -30.66
CA GLU A 277 3.25 47.05 -31.03
C GLU A 277 3.49 47.02 -32.54
N LYS A 278 3.14 48.14 -33.16
CA LYS A 278 3.44 48.52 -34.54
C LYS A 278 4.95 48.40 -34.81
N PRO A 279 5.40 47.84 -35.95
CA PRO A 279 6.82 47.79 -36.29
C PRO A 279 7.38 49.20 -36.45
N GLY A 280 8.29 49.59 -35.55
CA GLY A 280 9.12 50.77 -35.68
C GLY A 280 10.18 50.54 -36.76
N THR A 281 10.18 51.38 -37.78
CA THR A 281 11.24 51.46 -38.79
C THR A 281 12.55 51.91 -38.13
N SER A 282 13.60 51.11 -38.26
CA SER A 282 14.98 51.55 -38.06
C SER A 282 15.85 51.09 -39.22
N THR A 283 16.36 52.08 -39.96
CA THR A 283 17.35 51.96 -41.02
C THR A 283 18.76 52.00 -40.41
N ASN A 284 19.62 51.02 -40.70
CA ASN A 284 20.95 51.25 -41.31
C ASN A 284 21.82 49.98 -41.40
N SER A 285 22.12 49.59 -42.65
CA SER A 285 23.45 49.46 -43.27
C SER A 285 24.66 49.00 -42.42
N GLY A 286 25.23 47.82 -42.74
CA GLY A 286 26.60 47.44 -42.38
C GLY A 286 26.90 45.94 -42.46
N SER A 287 27.59 45.51 -43.52
CA SER A 287 28.06 44.14 -43.84
C SER A 287 29.42 43.81 -43.12
N PRO A 288 30.05 42.62 -43.24
CA PRO A 288 29.65 41.29 -42.74
C PRO A 288 30.79 40.51 -41.98
N VAL A 289 30.42 39.33 -41.43
CA VAL A 289 31.22 38.14 -41.03
C VAL A 289 32.29 38.25 -39.92
N ALA A 290 32.09 37.49 -38.83
CA ALA A 290 33.19 36.86 -38.08
C ALA A 290 32.79 35.46 -37.60
N LYS A 291 33.56 34.46 -38.05
CA LYS A 291 33.57 33.07 -37.56
C LYS A 291 33.91 33.06 -36.07
N VAL A 292 33.20 32.24 -35.28
CA VAL A 292 33.68 31.81 -33.97
C VAL A 292 33.94 30.30 -34.00
N THR A 293 35.22 29.98 -33.85
CA THR A 293 35.81 28.66 -33.76
C THR A 293 35.62 28.09 -32.35
N TYR A 294 35.40 26.79 -32.23
CA TYR A 294 35.40 26.05 -30.97
C TYR A 294 36.82 25.93 -30.42
N ASN A 295 37.01 26.28 -29.13
CA ASN A 295 38.20 25.93 -28.37
C ASN A 295 37.83 24.93 -27.27
N THR A 296 38.17 23.67 -27.50
CA THR A 296 38.48 22.69 -26.46
C THR A 296 39.93 22.88 -26.03
N ASN A 297 40.21 22.97 -24.73
CA ASN A 297 41.41 22.41 -24.06
C ASN A 297 41.50 22.83 -22.58
N CYS A 298 41.59 21.84 -21.68
CA CYS A 298 42.59 21.67 -20.59
C CYS A 298 42.10 20.55 -19.66
N SER A 299 42.65 19.34 -19.73
CA SER A 299 43.93 18.88 -19.15
C SER A 299 43.89 18.78 -17.62
N LEU A 300 43.76 17.54 -17.15
CA LEU A 300 44.09 17.12 -15.78
C LEU A 300 45.57 16.72 -15.77
N GLY A 301 46.32 17.30 -14.82
CA GLY A 301 47.52 16.72 -14.25
C GLY A 301 47.22 16.16 -12.87
#